data_AF-A0A258KM51-F1
#
_entry.id   AF-A0A258KM51-F1
#
_cell.length_a   1.000
_cell.length_b   1.000
_cell.length_c   1.000
_cell.angle_alpha   90.00
_cell.angle_beta   90.00
_cell.angle_gamma   90.00
#
_symmetry.space_group_name_H-M   'P 1'
#
loop_
_entity.id
_entity.type
_entity.pdbx_description
1 polymer ?
#
loop_
_entity_poly.entity_id
_entity_poly.type
_entity_poly.pdbx_seq_one_letter_code
_entity_poly.pdbx_strand_id
1 'polypeptide(L)'
;GRRGYGHNGATLWFFSNMVVVPDLGLGVFIAVNTDTGADLPSVVPTAIIERFYAPAPAVPVTRPLSPEAARIYEGDYLGTRRAYGGLEGFIGRITQRAEVRVTPDGQLALLTDGRSTLWNATEKPGVFQASDSAKTLVFETVGGRGVRFYPSPGFSAFERISFPMGAGLLIWIVALSAFAAVATLAGVFMRDRRETRQTPTQTRANLLQTTQATLWLIALCCVGVFAAKSDDIAWVFYGWPSGWLVTASACALVASALTAVTLIMAPVVWRGGRRVDSWTTLRKLAFTYTALLYAVLGLLLAYWNFLLPVKG
;
A
#
# COMPACT_ATOMS: atom_id res chain seq x y z
N GLY A 1 -23.42 23.51 -16.79
CA GLY A 1 -23.11 22.11 -17.17
C GLY A 1 -24.40 21.39 -17.53
N ARG A 2 -24.28 20.26 -18.24
CA ARG A 2 -25.40 19.35 -18.56
C ARG A 2 -25.30 18.09 -17.70
N ARG A 3 -26.43 17.50 -17.30
CA ARG A 3 -26.44 16.29 -16.47
C ARG A 3 -26.41 15.04 -17.36
N GLY A 4 -25.33 14.28 -17.27
CA GLY A 4 -25.21 12.97 -17.89
C GLY A 4 -25.38 11.82 -16.89
N TYR A 5 -25.85 10.69 -17.37
CA TYR A 5 -25.88 9.41 -16.66
C TYR A 5 -25.03 8.42 -17.44
N GLY A 6 -24.36 7.49 -16.77
CA GLY A 6 -23.53 6.55 -17.49
C GLY A 6 -23.08 5.36 -16.67
N HIS A 7 -22.46 4.42 -17.37
CA HIS A 7 -21.85 3.25 -16.80
C HIS A 7 -20.62 2.85 -17.62
N ASN A 8 -19.53 2.53 -16.94
CA ASN A 8 -18.32 2.04 -17.55
C ASN A 8 -18.13 0.54 -17.28
N GLY A 9 -17.45 -0.14 -18.19
CA GLY A 9 -17.03 -1.52 -18.04
C GLY A 9 -15.55 -1.64 -18.38
N ALA A 10 -14.82 -2.42 -17.60
CA ALA A 10 -13.40 -2.67 -17.83
C ALA A 10 -13.05 -4.13 -17.54
N THR A 11 -12.31 -4.73 -18.45
CA THR A 11 -11.48 -5.93 -18.23
C THR A 11 -10.02 -5.54 -18.48
N LEU A 12 -9.08 -6.48 -18.66
CA LEU A 12 -7.68 -6.13 -18.95
C LEU A 12 -7.50 -5.35 -20.25
N TRP A 13 -8.17 -5.80 -21.32
CA TRP A 13 -7.99 -5.26 -22.67
C TRP A 13 -9.26 -4.73 -23.28
N PHE A 14 -10.39 -4.79 -22.56
CA PHE A 14 -11.65 -4.28 -23.06
C PHE A 14 -12.19 -3.21 -22.12
N PHE A 15 -12.34 -1.99 -22.63
CA PHE A 15 -12.89 -0.86 -21.90
C PHE A 15 -14.09 -0.31 -22.66
N SER A 16 -15.14 0.00 -21.93
CA SER A 16 -16.38 0.56 -22.49
C SER A 16 -16.95 1.64 -21.59
N ASN A 17 -17.67 2.56 -22.20
CA ASN A 17 -18.41 3.58 -21.49
C ASN A 17 -19.69 3.92 -22.26
N MET A 18 -20.78 4.05 -21.52
CA MET A 18 -22.04 4.58 -22.01
C MET A 18 -22.36 5.85 -21.25
N VAL A 19 -22.63 6.95 -21.95
CA VAL A 19 -23.12 8.20 -21.36
C VAL A 19 -24.37 8.64 -22.10
N VAL A 20 -25.42 8.94 -21.36
CA VAL A 20 -26.69 9.47 -21.86
C VAL A 20 -26.93 10.84 -21.24
N VAL A 21 -27.26 11.83 -22.07
CA VAL A 21 -27.60 13.21 -21.67
C VAL A 21 -29.02 13.50 -22.17
N PRO A 22 -30.05 13.22 -21.34
CA PRO A 22 -31.46 13.31 -21.77
C PRO A 22 -31.84 14.67 -22.34
N ASP A 23 -31.38 15.76 -21.72
CA ASP A 23 -31.68 17.13 -22.14
C ASP A 23 -31.16 17.48 -23.55
N LEU A 24 -30.19 16.70 -24.06
CA LEU A 24 -29.64 16.85 -25.41
C LEU A 24 -30.19 15.81 -26.39
N GLY A 25 -30.99 14.85 -25.92
CA GLY A 25 -31.36 13.68 -26.71
C GLY A 25 -30.14 12.86 -27.18
N LEU A 26 -29.04 12.90 -26.43
CA LEU A 26 -27.74 12.34 -26.84
C LEU A 26 -27.40 11.09 -26.02
N GLY A 27 -26.99 10.02 -26.69
CA GLY A 27 -26.34 8.87 -26.11
C GLY A 27 -25.01 8.60 -26.82
N VAL A 28 -23.94 8.40 -26.06
CA VAL A 28 -22.62 8.02 -26.57
C VAL A 28 -22.24 6.69 -25.95
N PHE A 29 -22.07 5.67 -26.79
CA PHE A 29 -21.45 4.41 -26.40
C PHE A 29 -20.12 4.27 -27.12
N ILE A 30 -19.09 3.91 -26.38
CA ILE A 30 -17.76 3.66 -26.90
C ILE A 30 -17.18 2.41 -26.25
N ALA A 31 -16.51 1.59 -27.06
CA ALA A 31 -15.75 0.45 -26.60
C ALA A 31 -14.42 0.39 -27.33
N VAL A 32 -13.38 -0.04 -26.63
CA VAL A 32 -12.03 -0.26 -27.15
C VAL A 32 -11.52 -1.59 -26.65
N ASN A 33 -10.73 -2.28 -27.48
CA ASN A 33 -10.24 -3.63 -27.23
C ASN A 33 -8.69 -3.69 -27.17
N THR A 34 -8.06 -2.62 -26.69
CA THR A 34 -6.61 -2.56 -26.46
C THR A 34 -6.32 -2.09 -25.03
N ASP A 35 -5.17 -2.49 -24.49
CA ASP A 35 -4.64 -2.02 -23.20
C ASP A 35 -4.32 -0.52 -23.24
N THR A 36 -3.78 -0.04 -24.34
CA THR A 36 -3.46 1.38 -24.59
C THR A 36 -4.69 2.27 -24.79
N GLY A 37 -5.88 1.69 -24.97
CA GLY A 37 -7.12 2.42 -25.21
C GLY A 37 -7.86 2.87 -23.95
N ALA A 38 -7.39 2.49 -22.75
CA ALA A 38 -8.15 2.58 -21.49
C ALA A 38 -8.73 3.98 -21.17
N ASP A 39 -8.04 5.06 -21.56
CA ASP A 39 -8.49 6.42 -21.30
C ASP A 39 -9.61 6.88 -22.26
N LEU A 40 -9.64 6.35 -23.49
CA LEU A 40 -10.48 6.84 -24.57
C LEU A 40 -11.98 6.79 -24.22
N PRO A 41 -12.52 5.71 -23.62
CA PRO A 41 -13.92 5.67 -23.20
C PRO A 41 -14.32 6.75 -22.19
N SER A 42 -13.37 7.24 -21.38
CA SER A 42 -13.64 8.29 -20.40
C SER A 42 -13.64 9.70 -21.00
N VAL A 43 -12.89 9.90 -22.09
CA VAL A 43 -12.68 11.22 -22.71
C VAL A 43 -13.70 11.51 -23.81
N VAL A 44 -13.98 10.54 -24.69
CA VAL A 44 -14.77 10.77 -25.91
C VAL A 44 -16.18 11.33 -25.63
N PRO A 45 -16.98 10.79 -24.69
CA PRO A 45 -18.29 11.36 -24.41
C PRO A 45 -18.21 12.83 -23.99
N THR A 46 -17.25 13.16 -23.11
CA THR A 46 -17.03 14.52 -22.63
C THR A 46 -16.60 15.44 -23.77
N ALA A 47 -15.65 15.01 -24.61
CA ALA A 47 -15.16 15.79 -25.74
C ALA A 47 -16.25 16.08 -26.79
N ILE A 48 -17.15 15.13 -27.09
CA ILE A 48 -18.28 15.34 -27.99
C ILE A 48 -19.24 16.39 -27.42
N ILE A 49 -19.58 16.28 -26.13
CA ILE A 49 -20.46 17.24 -25.45
C ILE A 49 -19.82 18.64 -25.45
N GLU A 50 -18.53 18.73 -25.09
CA GLU A 50 -17.80 19.99 -25.03
C GLU A 50 -17.66 20.65 -26.40
N ARG A 51 -17.40 19.88 -27.45
CA ARG A 51 -17.20 20.42 -28.80
C ARG A 51 -18.49 20.92 -29.45
N PHE A 52 -19.60 20.20 -29.27
CA PHE A 52 -20.80 20.42 -30.08
C PHE A 52 -21.99 21.00 -29.32
N TYR A 53 -22.08 20.81 -28.00
CA TYR A 53 -23.30 21.11 -27.25
C TYR A 53 -23.11 22.07 -26.08
N ALA A 54 -21.98 21.98 -25.38
CA ALA A 54 -21.73 22.75 -24.17
C ALA A 54 -20.22 22.91 -23.96
N PRO A 55 -19.59 23.98 -24.51
CA PRO A 55 -18.17 24.26 -24.33
C PRO A 55 -17.70 24.06 -22.90
N ALA A 56 -16.47 23.53 -22.77
CA ALA A 56 -15.85 23.31 -21.47
C ALA A 56 -15.97 24.59 -20.62
N PRO A 57 -16.43 24.48 -19.36
CA PRO A 57 -16.44 25.62 -18.46
C PRO A 57 -15.04 26.25 -18.38
N ALA A 58 -14.98 27.57 -18.23
CA ALA A 58 -13.69 28.23 -17.98
C ALA A 58 -12.97 27.57 -16.80
N VAL A 59 -11.64 27.46 -16.92
CA VAL A 59 -10.81 27.00 -15.80
C VAL A 59 -11.12 27.90 -14.59
N PRO A 60 -11.46 27.31 -13.43
CA PRO A 60 -11.92 28.10 -12.29
C PRO A 60 -10.87 29.10 -11.83
N VAL A 61 -11.34 30.22 -11.28
CA VAL A 61 -10.49 31.12 -10.51
C VAL A 61 -9.91 30.33 -9.34
N THR A 62 -8.58 30.29 -9.24
CA THR A 62 -7.85 29.67 -8.13
C THR A 62 -8.32 30.29 -6.81
N ARG A 63 -8.91 29.47 -5.95
CA ARG A 63 -9.27 29.82 -4.58
C ARG A 63 -8.56 28.87 -3.63
N PRO A 64 -7.28 29.14 -3.33
CA PRO A 64 -6.60 28.39 -2.29
C PRO A 64 -7.25 28.65 -0.93
N LEU A 65 -7.19 27.65 -0.06
CA LEU A 65 -7.42 27.87 1.37
C LEU A 65 -6.15 28.44 1.99
N SER A 66 -6.18 28.89 3.25
CA SER A 66 -4.92 28.98 3.97
C SER A 66 -4.32 27.58 4.14
N PRO A 67 -2.99 27.41 4.11
CA PRO A 67 -2.36 26.11 4.34
C PRO A 67 -2.84 25.46 5.64
N GLU A 68 -3.04 26.24 6.70
CA GLU A 68 -3.56 25.78 7.99
C GLU A 68 -4.98 25.21 7.87
N ALA A 69 -5.86 25.87 7.10
CA ALA A 69 -7.22 25.41 6.88
C ALA A 69 -7.27 24.17 5.97
N ALA A 70 -6.35 24.04 5.02
CA ALA A 70 -6.26 22.89 4.12
C ALA A 70 -5.72 21.61 4.80
N ARG A 71 -4.92 21.74 5.87
CA ARG A 71 -4.31 20.61 6.59
C ARG A 71 -5.30 19.58 7.10
N ILE A 72 -6.56 19.95 7.30
CA ILE A 72 -7.59 18.99 7.73
C ILE A 72 -7.85 17.88 6.70
N TYR A 73 -7.50 18.10 5.43
CA TYR A 73 -7.65 17.15 4.32
C TYR A 73 -6.37 16.35 4.05
N GLU A 74 -5.22 16.79 4.55
CA GLU A 74 -3.93 16.14 4.37
C GLU A 74 -3.94 14.73 4.97
N GLY A 75 -3.42 13.74 4.25
CA GLY A 75 -3.27 12.39 4.75
C GLY A 75 -3.16 11.34 3.65
N ASP A 76 -3.01 10.10 4.09
CA ASP A 76 -3.05 8.93 3.22
C ASP A 76 -4.46 8.35 3.23
N TYR A 77 -4.93 7.97 2.06
CA TYR A 77 -6.24 7.38 1.85
C TYR A 77 -6.13 6.11 1.03
N LEU A 78 -7.12 5.25 1.17
CA LEU A 78 -7.17 3.95 0.53
C LEU A 78 -8.53 3.74 -0.16
N GLY A 79 -8.50 3.29 -1.40
CA GLY A 79 -9.69 2.97 -2.16
C GLY A 79 -10.54 1.92 -1.45
N THR A 80 -11.86 2.13 -1.49
CA THR A 80 -12.87 1.21 -0.95
C THR A 80 -13.21 0.09 -1.93
N ARG A 81 -12.99 0.32 -3.24
CA ARG A 81 -13.23 -0.67 -4.29
C ARG A 81 -12.03 -1.58 -4.48
N ARG A 82 -11.82 -2.50 -3.53
CA ARG A 82 -10.71 -3.48 -3.52
C ARG A 82 -11.07 -4.73 -2.72
N ALA A 83 -10.28 -5.78 -2.85
CA ALA A 83 -10.30 -6.89 -1.91
C ALA A 83 -9.90 -6.43 -0.49
N TYR A 84 -10.48 -7.04 0.53
CA TYR A 84 -10.26 -6.68 1.95
C TYR A 84 -9.40 -7.68 2.72
N GLY A 85 -9.18 -8.87 2.17
CA GLY A 85 -8.41 -9.95 2.79
C GLY A 85 -7.47 -10.62 1.80
N GLY A 86 -6.64 -11.53 2.30
CA GLY A 86 -5.75 -12.33 1.47
C GLY A 86 -4.63 -11.53 0.81
N LEU A 87 -3.95 -12.18 -0.13
CA LEU A 87 -2.89 -11.56 -0.93
C LEU A 87 -3.43 -10.47 -1.85
N GLU A 88 -4.69 -10.59 -2.29
CA GLU A 88 -5.31 -9.56 -3.14
C GLU A 88 -5.57 -8.30 -2.33
N GLY A 89 -6.03 -8.45 -1.08
CA GLY A 89 -6.16 -7.33 -0.15
C GLY A 89 -4.83 -6.68 0.21
N PHE A 90 -3.74 -7.44 0.30
CA PHE A 90 -2.39 -6.90 0.48
C PHE A 90 -1.95 -6.06 -0.72
N ILE A 91 -2.06 -6.59 -1.94
CA ILE A 91 -1.72 -5.87 -3.17
C ILE A 91 -2.59 -4.62 -3.33
N GLY A 92 -3.91 -4.74 -3.10
CA GLY A 92 -4.84 -3.61 -3.15
C GLY A 92 -4.48 -2.50 -2.16
N ARG A 93 -3.90 -2.80 -1.00
CA ARG A 93 -3.42 -1.80 -0.03
C ARG A 93 -2.16 -1.06 -0.47
N ILE A 94 -1.41 -1.65 -1.38
CA ILE A 94 -0.22 -1.03 -1.98
C ILE A 94 -0.63 -0.17 -3.17
N THR A 95 -1.49 -0.70 -4.05
CA THR A 95 -1.80 -0.07 -5.35
C THR A 95 -2.96 0.92 -5.30
N GLN A 96 -3.97 0.72 -4.47
CA GLN A 96 -5.17 1.59 -4.40
C GLN A 96 -5.01 2.75 -3.41
N ARG A 97 -3.81 3.33 -3.32
CA ARG A 97 -3.50 4.43 -2.39
C ARG A 97 -3.68 5.78 -3.07
N ALA A 98 -4.10 6.74 -2.26
CA ALA A 98 -4.14 8.15 -2.62
C ALA A 98 -3.45 8.96 -1.52
N GLU A 99 -2.52 9.82 -1.91
CA GLU A 99 -1.82 10.71 -0.99
C GLU A 99 -2.29 12.14 -1.21
N VAL A 100 -2.84 12.77 -0.17
CA VAL A 100 -3.24 14.17 -0.20
C VAL A 100 -2.24 14.97 0.62
N ARG A 101 -1.62 15.96 0.01
CA ARG A 101 -0.71 16.91 0.66
C ARG A 101 -1.16 18.34 0.40
N VAL A 102 -0.87 19.23 1.33
CA VAL A 102 -1.18 20.66 1.20
C VAL A 102 0.04 21.38 0.63
N THR A 103 -0.17 22.17 -0.41
CA THR A 103 0.88 23.00 -0.98
C THR A 103 1.09 24.27 -0.14
N PRO A 104 2.25 24.95 -0.21
CA PRO A 104 2.49 26.19 0.53
C PRO A 104 1.49 27.32 0.21
N ASP A 105 0.94 27.28 -0.99
CA ASP A 105 -0.08 28.16 -1.52
C ASP A 105 -1.51 27.73 -1.16
N GLY A 106 -1.70 26.60 -0.44
CA GLY A 106 -2.99 26.20 0.11
C GLY A 106 -3.90 25.42 -0.84
N GLN A 107 -3.33 24.86 -1.91
CA GLN A 107 -3.98 23.86 -2.76
C GLN A 107 -3.82 22.46 -2.17
N LEU A 108 -4.64 21.52 -2.64
CA LEU A 108 -4.43 20.09 -2.38
C LEU A 108 -3.69 19.47 -3.57
N ALA A 109 -2.53 18.89 -3.30
CA ALA A 109 -1.85 17.98 -4.21
C ALA A 109 -2.32 16.55 -3.93
N LEU A 110 -2.98 15.93 -4.91
CA LEU A 110 -3.44 14.55 -4.86
C LEU A 110 -2.54 13.69 -5.75
N LEU A 111 -1.83 12.74 -5.14
CA LEU A 111 -1.05 11.72 -5.83
C LEU A 111 -1.82 10.40 -5.84
N THR A 112 -2.17 9.93 -7.04
CA THR A 112 -2.87 8.66 -7.29
C THR A 112 -2.31 8.02 -8.55
N ASP A 113 -2.06 6.72 -8.55
CA ASP A 113 -1.50 5.98 -9.70
C ASP A 113 -0.24 6.64 -10.28
N GLY A 114 0.65 7.15 -9.41
CA GLY A 114 1.88 7.85 -9.79
C GLY A 114 1.69 9.23 -10.44
N ARG A 115 0.45 9.72 -10.55
CA ARG A 115 0.13 11.04 -11.13
C ARG A 115 -0.29 12.01 -10.03
N SER A 116 0.34 13.19 -10.04
CA SER A 116 -0.02 14.30 -9.15
C SER A 116 -0.96 15.27 -9.84
N THR A 117 -2.01 15.68 -9.14
CA THR A 117 -3.01 16.66 -9.61
C THR A 117 -3.24 17.71 -8.53
N LEU A 118 -3.46 18.97 -8.95
CA LEU A 118 -3.69 20.09 -8.04
C LEU A 118 -5.19 20.44 -7.99
N TRP A 119 -5.67 20.72 -6.79
CA TRP A 119 -7.08 20.98 -6.53
C TRP A 119 -7.26 22.24 -5.68
N ASN A 120 -8.11 23.14 -6.17
CA ASN A 120 -8.49 24.39 -5.50
C ASN A 120 -9.79 24.22 -4.73
N ALA A 121 -9.95 24.93 -3.61
CA ALA A 121 -11.21 24.94 -2.91
C ALA A 121 -12.29 25.68 -3.73
N THR A 122 -13.54 25.32 -3.50
CA THR A 122 -14.70 26.02 -4.07
C THR A 122 -15.44 26.80 -2.98
N GLU A 123 -16.54 27.46 -3.35
CA GLU A 123 -17.45 28.11 -2.38
C GLU A 123 -18.12 27.11 -1.44
N LYS A 124 -18.20 25.84 -1.85
CA LYS A 124 -18.80 24.78 -1.05
C LYS A 124 -17.72 24.16 -0.16
N PRO A 125 -17.86 24.20 1.17
CA PRO A 125 -16.92 23.55 2.09
C PRO A 125 -16.71 22.07 1.74
N GLY A 126 -15.46 21.61 1.78
CA GLY A 126 -15.09 20.24 1.45
C GLY A 126 -15.16 19.88 -0.03
N VAL A 127 -15.55 20.81 -0.91
CA VAL A 127 -15.59 20.59 -2.35
C VAL A 127 -14.41 21.31 -3.00
N PHE A 128 -13.61 20.53 -3.72
CA PHE A 128 -12.46 20.99 -4.46
C PHE A 128 -12.66 20.75 -5.95
N GLN A 129 -11.97 21.53 -6.77
CA GLN A 129 -11.99 21.43 -8.21
C GLN A 129 -10.57 21.36 -8.75
N ALA A 130 -10.35 20.50 -9.74
CA ALA A 130 -9.05 20.35 -10.36
C ALA A 130 -8.60 21.65 -11.03
N SER A 131 -7.31 21.97 -10.94
CA SER A 131 -6.73 23.17 -11.55
C SER A 131 -6.70 23.12 -13.09
N ASP A 132 -6.80 21.92 -13.67
CA ASP A 132 -6.65 21.66 -15.11
C ASP A 132 -7.95 21.21 -15.80
N SER A 133 -9.04 21.01 -15.05
CA SER A 133 -10.26 20.41 -15.57
C SER A 133 -11.49 20.73 -14.72
N ALA A 134 -12.68 20.44 -15.25
CA ALA A 134 -13.95 20.62 -14.53
C ALA A 134 -14.21 19.54 -13.45
N LYS A 135 -13.25 18.63 -13.19
CA LYS A 135 -13.42 17.54 -12.23
C LYS A 135 -13.49 18.09 -10.81
N THR A 136 -14.34 17.48 -9.99
CA THR A 136 -14.51 17.81 -8.57
C THR A 136 -14.07 16.67 -7.68
N LEU A 137 -13.60 17.03 -6.48
CA LEU A 137 -13.21 16.15 -5.40
C LEU A 137 -13.96 16.59 -4.15
N VAL A 138 -14.74 15.70 -3.56
CA VAL A 138 -15.58 16.02 -2.39
C VAL A 138 -15.05 15.28 -1.17
N PHE A 139 -14.76 15.99 -0.09
CA PHE A 139 -14.36 15.42 1.19
C PHE A 139 -15.52 15.37 2.16
N GLU A 140 -15.65 14.23 2.82
CA GLU A 140 -16.45 14.05 4.02
C GLU A 140 -15.57 14.35 5.24
N THR A 141 -16.01 15.28 6.09
CA THR A 141 -15.28 15.67 7.29
C THR A 141 -16.04 15.24 8.55
N VAL A 142 -15.32 14.66 9.52
CA VAL A 142 -15.85 14.28 10.83
C VAL A 142 -14.88 14.80 11.89
N GLY A 143 -15.38 15.56 12.87
CA GLY A 143 -14.55 16.13 13.93
C GLY A 143 -13.43 17.03 13.42
N GLY A 144 -13.68 17.79 12.35
CA GLY A 144 -12.71 18.73 11.78
C GLY A 144 -11.57 18.07 10.99
N ARG A 145 -11.71 16.80 10.58
CA ARG A 145 -10.74 16.10 9.71
C ARG A 145 -11.46 15.42 8.55
N GLY A 146 -10.87 15.47 7.37
CA GLY A 146 -11.37 14.75 6.19
C GLY A 146 -11.19 13.25 6.38
N VAL A 147 -12.25 12.47 6.54
CA VAL A 147 -12.19 11.02 6.78
C VAL A 147 -12.34 10.20 5.52
N ARG A 148 -12.95 10.77 4.48
CA ARG A 148 -13.17 10.12 3.20
C ARG A 148 -13.24 11.16 2.10
N PHE A 149 -12.91 10.79 0.86
CA PHE A 149 -13.20 11.62 -0.30
C PHE A 149 -13.78 10.83 -1.47
N TYR A 150 -14.44 11.57 -2.37
CA TYR A 150 -15.13 11.07 -3.55
C TYR A 150 -14.64 11.86 -4.77
N PRO A 151 -13.77 11.27 -5.61
CA PRO A 151 -13.39 11.87 -6.89
C PRO A 151 -14.53 11.73 -7.90
N SER A 152 -14.80 12.77 -8.68
CA SER A 152 -15.71 12.67 -9.83
C SER A 152 -15.13 11.72 -10.89
N PRO A 153 -15.91 10.78 -11.46
CA PRO A 153 -17.39 10.70 -11.42
C PRO A 153 -17.99 9.80 -10.32
N GLY A 154 -17.24 9.43 -9.29
CA GLY A 154 -17.77 8.74 -8.11
C GLY A 154 -17.74 7.21 -8.16
N PHE A 155 -16.87 6.60 -8.98
CA PHE A 155 -16.77 5.13 -9.08
C PHE A 155 -16.19 4.43 -7.85
N SER A 156 -15.50 5.17 -6.99
CA SER A 156 -14.87 4.67 -5.78
C SER A 156 -14.77 5.79 -4.76
N ALA A 157 -14.90 5.46 -3.49
CA ALA A 157 -14.52 6.35 -2.41
C ALA A 157 -13.13 5.98 -1.88
N PHE A 158 -12.45 6.95 -1.27
CA PHE A 158 -11.16 6.76 -0.63
C PHE A 158 -11.27 7.11 0.86
N GLU A 159 -10.91 6.18 1.72
CA GLU A 159 -11.00 6.32 3.17
C GLU A 159 -9.63 6.61 3.77
N ARG A 160 -9.58 7.56 4.71
CA ARG A 160 -8.36 7.90 5.42
C ARG A 160 -7.88 6.68 6.19
N ILE A 161 -6.58 6.39 6.06
CA ILE A 161 -5.97 5.29 6.78
C ILE A 161 -5.18 5.75 8.01
N SER A 162 -5.14 4.87 9.01
CA SER A 162 -4.35 5.06 10.22
C SER A 162 -2.85 4.89 9.96
N PHE A 163 -2.01 5.43 10.84
CA PHE A 163 -0.54 5.31 10.77
C PHE A 163 0.00 3.88 10.51
N PRO A 164 -0.51 2.79 11.13
CA PRO A 164 -0.02 1.43 10.85
C PRO A 164 -0.27 0.92 9.41
N MET A 165 -1.17 1.56 8.66
CA MET A 165 -1.38 1.30 7.22
C MET A 165 -0.49 2.15 6.32
N GLY A 166 0.35 3.02 6.88
CA GLY A 166 1.31 3.83 6.14
C GLY A 166 2.35 2.95 5.45
N ALA A 167 2.53 3.12 4.14
CA ALA A 167 3.54 2.38 3.36
C ALA A 167 4.95 2.66 3.90
N GLY A 168 5.22 3.90 4.34
CA GLY A 168 6.49 4.28 4.95
C GLY A 168 6.84 3.42 6.17
N LEU A 169 5.90 3.18 7.09
CA LEU A 169 6.15 2.32 8.25
C LEU A 169 6.49 0.89 7.83
N LEU A 170 5.72 0.31 6.90
CA LEU A 170 5.98 -1.03 6.37
C LEU A 170 7.37 -1.12 5.74
N ILE A 171 7.73 -0.16 4.88
CA ILE A 171 9.04 -0.10 4.22
C ILE A 171 10.16 -0.03 5.26
N TRP A 172 10.05 0.84 6.25
CA TRP A 172 11.07 0.99 7.30
C TRP A 172 11.25 -0.29 8.13
N ILE A 173 10.17 -0.93 8.57
CA ILE A 173 10.23 -2.16 9.36
C ILE A 173 10.77 -3.33 8.53
N VAL A 174 10.38 -3.44 7.25
CA VAL A 174 10.92 -4.44 6.33
C VAL A 174 12.42 -4.22 6.11
N ALA A 175 12.86 -2.99 5.84
CA ALA A 175 14.26 -2.67 5.60
C ALA A 175 15.13 -2.99 6.83
N LEU A 176 14.68 -2.58 8.02
CA LEU A 176 15.38 -2.86 9.27
C LEU A 176 15.43 -4.37 9.58
N SER A 177 14.35 -5.09 9.30
CA SER A 177 14.29 -6.55 9.47
C SER A 177 15.19 -7.29 8.48
N ALA A 178 15.27 -6.81 7.23
CA ALA A 178 16.17 -7.34 6.22
C ALA A 178 17.63 -7.12 6.63
N PHE A 179 17.97 -5.91 7.11
CA PHE A 179 19.29 -5.62 7.66
C PHE A 179 19.63 -6.54 8.84
N ALA A 180 18.72 -6.71 9.79
CA ALA A 180 18.90 -7.62 10.92
C ALA A 180 19.05 -9.10 10.48
N ALA A 181 18.33 -9.52 9.44
CA ALA A 181 18.46 -10.86 8.87
C ALA A 181 19.84 -11.08 8.24
N VAL A 182 20.30 -10.14 7.42
CA VAL A 182 21.64 -10.19 6.80
C VAL A 182 22.73 -10.20 7.89
N ALA A 183 22.63 -9.31 8.89
CA ALA A 183 23.58 -9.28 10.01
C ALA A 183 23.60 -10.58 10.82
N THR A 184 22.42 -11.20 11.02
CA THR A 184 22.31 -12.50 11.69
C THR A 184 23.04 -13.59 10.93
N LEU A 185 22.89 -13.65 9.60
CA LEU A 185 23.57 -14.62 8.75
C LEU A 185 25.06 -14.35 8.62
N ALA A 186 25.48 -13.10 8.42
CA ALA A 186 26.89 -12.72 8.40
C ALA A 186 27.59 -13.11 9.71
N GLY A 187 26.92 -12.91 10.85
CA GLY A 187 27.41 -13.33 12.16
C GLY A 187 27.51 -14.85 12.35
N VAL A 188 26.94 -15.68 11.48
CA VAL A 188 27.19 -17.14 11.48
C VAL A 188 28.56 -17.44 10.86
N PHE A 189 28.94 -16.75 9.77
CA PHE A 189 30.19 -16.98 9.04
C PHE A 189 31.40 -16.29 9.68
N MET A 190 31.20 -15.14 10.32
CA MET A 190 32.27 -14.33 10.91
C MET A 190 32.64 -14.75 12.34
N ARG A 191 31.91 -15.70 12.94
CA ARG A 191 32.17 -16.12 14.33
C ARG A 191 33.40 -17.03 14.41
N ASP A 192 34.37 -16.60 15.21
CA ASP A 192 35.52 -17.43 15.55
C ASP A 192 35.09 -18.61 16.44
N ARG A 193 35.71 -19.79 16.24
CA ARG A 193 35.37 -21.03 16.98
C ARG A 193 35.51 -20.88 18.49
N ARG A 194 36.30 -19.92 18.96
CA ARG A 194 36.52 -19.60 20.39
C ARG A 194 35.35 -18.85 21.04
N GLU A 195 34.44 -18.24 20.27
CA GLU A 195 33.23 -17.54 20.76
C GLU A 195 31.98 -18.45 20.84
N THR A 196 32.15 -19.76 20.67
CA THR A 196 31.06 -20.76 20.66
C THR A 196 30.56 -21.17 22.05
N ARG A 197 30.94 -20.44 23.11
CA ARG A 197 30.45 -20.63 24.48
C ARG A 197 28.96 -20.34 24.57
N GLN A 198 28.14 -21.38 24.44
CA GLN A 198 26.68 -21.29 24.42
C GLN A 198 26.09 -22.47 25.16
N THR A 199 25.06 -22.22 25.95
CA THR A 199 24.23 -23.30 26.51
C THR A 199 23.40 -23.98 25.40
N PRO A 200 22.95 -25.23 25.58
CA PRO A 200 22.09 -25.90 24.59
C PRO A 200 20.84 -25.08 24.21
N THR A 201 20.25 -24.36 25.17
CA THR A 201 19.11 -23.46 24.93
C THR A 201 19.50 -22.27 24.06
N GLN A 202 20.66 -21.67 24.31
CA GLN A 202 21.20 -20.58 23.49
C GLN A 202 21.50 -21.07 22.07
N THR A 203 22.05 -22.27 21.90
CA THR A 203 22.26 -22.87 20.57
C THR A 203 20.94 -23.06 19.81
N ARG A 204 19.90 -23.58 20.47
CA ARG A 204 18.55 -23.71 19.86
C ARG A 204 17.95 -22.34 19.50
N ALA A 205 18.08 -21.35 20.39
CA ALA A 205 17.62 -19.99 20.12
C ALA A 205 18.34 -19.37 18.92
N ASN A 206 19.64 -19.60 18.79
CA ASN A 206 20.42 -19.17 17.62
C ASN A 206 19.92 -19.82 16.34
N LEU A 207 19.68 -21.14 16.36
CA LEU A 207 19.17 -21.87 15.19
C LEU A 207 17.81 -21.33 14.74
N LEU A 208 16.90 -21.07 15.68
CA LEU A 208 15.59 -20.47 15.37
C LEU A 208 15.75 -19.08 14.73
N GLN A 209 16.55 -18.20 15.33
CA GLN A 209 16.76 -16.85 14.80
C GLN A 209 17.46 -16.85 13.43
N THR A 210 18.43 -17.74 13.21
CA THR A 210 19.05 -17.95 11.89
C THR A 210 18.03 -18.45 10.87
N THR A 211 17.18 -19.42 11.24
CA THR A 211 16.11 -19.93 10.37
C THR A 211 15.13 -18.83 9.99
N GLN A 212 14.71 -18.00 10.95
CA GLN A 212 13.84 -16.85 10.69
C GLN A 212 14.50 -15.84 9.75
N ALA A 213 15.78 -15.53 9.95
CA ALA A 213 16.52 -14.63 9.06
C ALA A 213 16.52 -15.15 7.61
N THR A 214 16.78 -16.44 7.41
CA THR A 214 16.69 -17.08 6.08
C THR A 214 15.28 -16.99 5.51
N LEU A 215 14.25 -17.34 6.27
CA LEU A 215 12.86 -17.28 5.81
C LEU A 215 12.41 -15.86 5.43
N TRP A 216 12.81 -14.84 6.21
CA TRP A 216 12.52 -13.44 5.89
C TRP A 216 13.19 -12.99 4.60
N LEU A 217 14.44 -13.39 4.37
CA LEU A 217 15.15 -13.06 3.13
C LEU A 217 14.56 -13.79 1.93
N ILE A 218 14.17 -15.06 2.06
CA ILE A 218 13.45 -15.79 1.02
C ILE A 218 12.13 -15.07 0.68
N ALA A 219 11.37 -14.65 1.70
CA ALA A 219 10.14 -13.91 1.50
C ALA A 219 10.38 -12.59 0.76
N LEU A 220 11.39 -11.83 1.16
CA LEU A 220 11.77 -10.57 0.51
C LEU A 220 12.20 -10.78 -0.95
N CYS A 221 13.04 -11.79 -1.22
CA CYS A 221 13.46 -12.14 -2.58
C CYS A 221 12.26 -12.53 -3.44
N CYS A 222 11.33 -13.35 -2.93
CA CYS A 222 10.13 -13.74 -3.65
C CYS A 222 9.21 -12.56 -3.97
N VAL A 223 9.01 -11.63 -3.02
CA VAL A 223 8.29 -10.37 -3.27
C VAL A 223 9.01 -9.53 -4.32
N GLY A 224 10.35 -9.44 -4.25
CA GLY A 224 11.16 -8.72 -5.23
C GLY A 224 11.04 -9.29 -6.65
N VAL A 225 11.04 -10.62 -6.80
CA VAL A 225 10.84 -11.29 -8.09
C VAL A 225 9.43 -11.04 -8.65
N PHE A 226 8.41 -11.08 -7.79
CA PHE A 226 7.04 -10.72 -8.19
C PHE A 226 6.95 -9.25 -8.63
N ALA A 227 7.49 -8.33 -7.83
CA ALA A 227 7.46 -6.90 -8.12
C ALA A 227 8.22 -6.54 -9.40
N ALA A 228 9.35 -7.21 -9.69
CA ALA A 228 10.10 -7.00 -10.93
C ALA A 228 9.34 -7.40 -12.20
N LYS A 229 8.25 -8.16 -12.08
CA LYS A 229 7.40 -8.59 -13.19
C LYS A 229 5.97 -8.03 -13.13
N SER A 230 5.67 -7.19 -12.14
CA SER A 230 4.28 -6.73 -11.92
C SER A 230 3.76 -5.78 -12.99
N ASP A 231 4.65 -5.21 -13.82
CA ASP A 231 4.28 -4.36 -14.95
C ASP A 231 3.62 -5.16 -16.09
N ASP A 232 3.86 -6.48 -16.16
CA ASP A 232 3.16 -7.37 -17.08
C ASP A 232 1.81 -7.78 -16.47
N ILE A 233 0.77 -7.01 -16.81
CA ILE A 233 -0.58 -7.21 -16.28
C ILE A 233 -1.13 -8.60 -16.65
N ALA A 234 -0.79 -9.13 -17.83
CA ALA A 234 -1.21 -10.47 -18.25
C ALA A 234 -0.61 -11.54 -17.33
N TRP A 235 0.70 -11.43 -17.06
CA TRP A 235 1.39 -12.33 -16.16
C TRP A 235 0.82 -12.27 -14.74
N VAL A 236 0.54 -11.07 -14.23
CA VAL A 236 -0.07 -10.89 -12.90
C VAL A 236 -1.46 -11.52 -12.86
N PHE A 237 -2.31 -11.22 -13.84
CA PHE A 237 -3.72 -11.62 -13.81
C PHE A 237 -3.91 -13.12 -14.02
N TYR A 238 -3.30 -13.70 -15.06
CA TYR A 238 -3.42 -15.13 -15.35
C TYR A 238 -2.55 -16.00 -14.44
N GLY A 239 -1.51 -15.43 -13.84
CA GLY A 239 -0.65 -16.09 -12.87
C GLY A 239 -1.12 -15.96 -11.43
N TRP A 240 -2.30 -15.39 -11.16
CA TRP A 240 -2.77 -15.12 -9.81
C TRP A 240 -3.36 -16.36 -9.10
N PRO A 241 -3.07 -16.59 -7.80
CA PRO A 241 -2.02 -15.95 -7.02
C PRO A 241 -0.63 -16.44 -7.46
N SER A 242 0.32 -15.52 -7.58
CA SER A 242 1.68 -15.85 -8.00
C SER A 242 2.33 -16.83 -7.02
N GLY A 243 2.92 -17.92 -7.52
CA GLY A 243 3.70 -18.85 -6.70
C GLY A 243 4.79 -18.17 -5.87
N TRP A 244 5.35 -17.05 -6.37
CA TRP A 244 6.30 -16.21 -5.64
C TRP A 244 5.65 -15.53 -4.43
N LEU A 245 4.48 -14.91 -4.59
CA LEU A 245 3.76 -14.28 -3.48
C LEU A 245 3.27 -15.31 -2.46
N VAL A 246 2.76 -16.45 -2.91
CA VAL A 246 2.34 -17.54 -2.03
C VAL A 246 3.52 -18.06 -1.21
N THR A 247 4.67 -18.29 -1.85
CA THR A 247 5.90 -18.71 -1.15
C THR A 247 6.37 -17.65 -0.17
N ALA A 248 6.36 -16.38 -0.57
CA ALA A 248 6.75 -15.28 0.30
C ALA A 248 5.87 -15.20 1.56
N SER A 249 4.56 -15.28 1.36
CA SER A 249 3.56 -15.28 2.42
C SER A 249 3.71 -16.48 3.36
N ALA A 250 3.93 -17.68 2.82
CA ALA A 250 4.15 -18.89 3.60
C ALA A 250 5.44 -18.79 4.45
N CYS A 251 6.54 -18.33 3.86
CA CYS A 251 7.80 -18.09 4.57
C CYS A 251 7.61 -17.05 5.68
N ALA A 252 6.95 -15.94 5.39
CA ALA A 252 6.65 -14.90 6.37
C ALA A 252 5.75 -15.41 7.52
N LEU A 253 4.77 -16.25 7.22
CA LEU A 253 3.87 -16.85 8.21
C LEU A 253 4.66 -17.77 9.15
N VAL A 254 5.48 -18.68 8.59
CA VAL A 254 6.32 -19.58 9.39
C VAL A 254 7.33 -18.78 10.22
N ALA A 255 8.00 -17.79 9.62
CA ALA A 255 8.94 -16.93 10.34
C ALA A 255 8.27 -16.18 11.50
N SER A 256 7.05 -15.69 11.30
CA SER A 256 6.25 -15.02 12.33
C SER A 256 5.84 -15.98 13.46
N ALA A 257 5.47 -17.22 13.14
CA ALA A 257 5.16 -18.24 14.15
C ALA A 257 6.41 -18.63 14.97
N LEU A 258 7.56 -18.78 14.32
CA LEU A 258 8.83 -19.01 15.01
C LEU A 258 9.21 -17.84 15.93
N THR A 259 8.80 -16.60 15.58
CA THR A 259 9.05 -15.42 16.42
C THR A 259 8.43 -15.57 17.80
N ALA A 260 7.20 -16.08 17.90
CA ALA A 260 6.56 -16.34 19.18
C ALA A 260 7.38 -17.31 20.04
N VAL A 261 7.91 -18.38 19.43
CA VAL A 261 8.77 -19.35 20.12
C VAL A 261 10.07 -18.70 20.59
N THR A 262 10.75 -17.90 19.75
CA THR A 262 11.98 -17.20 20.17
C THR A 262 11.75 -16.20 21.29
N LEU A 263 10.61 -15.51 21.32
CA LEU A 263 10.27 -14.59 22.41
C LEU A 263 10.04 -15.34 23.73
N ILE A 264 9.37 -16.51 23.70
CA ILE A 264 9.20 -17.37 24.87
C ILE A 264 10.55 -17.87 25.39
N MET A 265 11.51 -18.13 24.50
CA MET A 265 12.86 -18.54 24.88
C MET A 265 13.72 -17.40 25.45
N ALA A 266 13.37 -16.13 25.21
CA ALA A 266 14.21 -14.99 25.59
C ALA A 266 14.55 -14.95 27.10
N PRO A 267 13.60 -15.11 28.05
CA PRO A 267 13.93 -15.12 29.49
C PRO A 267 14.90 -16.25 29.86
N VAL A 268 14.80 -17.41 29.20
CA VAL A 268 15.68 -18.55 29.44
C VAL A 268 17.07 -18.30 28.85
N VAL A 269 17.16 -17.65 27.68
CA VAL A 269 18.44 -17.20 27.08
C VAL A 269 19.15 -16.21 27.99
N TRP A 270 18.40 -15.31 28.64
CA TRP A 270 18.93 -14.34 29.60
C TRP A 270 19.43 -15.01 30.89
N ARG A 271 18.67 -15.98 31.43
CA ARG A 271 19.04 -16.77 32.61
C ARG A 271 20.14 -17.82 32.35
N GLY A 272 20.36 -18.19 31.09
CA GLY A 272 21.39 -19.13 30.69
C GLY A 272 22.79 -18.55 30.91
N GLY A 273 23.64 -19.31 31.62
CA GLY A 273 25.04 -18.97 31.88
C GLY A 273 25.40 -18.87 33.35
N ARG A 274 26.01 -19.91 33.92
CA ARG A 274 26.79 -19.80 35.17
C ARG A 274 28.27 -20.02 34.85
N ARG A 275 29.07 -18.99 35.17
CA ARG A 275 30.55 -18.91 35.22
C ARG A 275 31.40 -19.14 33.96
N VAL A 276 31.02 -19.91 32.93
CA VAL A 276 31.93 -20.09 31.76
C VAL A 276 31.23 -20.13 30.40
N ASP A 277 30.05 -20.74 30.27
CA ASP A 277 29.35 -20.89 28.98
C ASP A 277 28.09 -20.03 28.87
N SER A 278 28.22 -18.86 28.25
CA SER A 278 27.09 -17.98 27.96
C SER A 278 27.43 -16.99 26.86
N TRP A 279 26.38 -16.55 26.17
CA TRP A 279 26.42 -15.32 25.38
C TRP A 279 26.80 -14.11 26.23
N THR A 280 27.55 -13.21 25.61
CA THR A 280 27.78 -11.85 26.11
C THR A 280 26.47 -11.08 26.22
N THR A 281 26.44 -10.07 27.09
CA THR A 281 25.26 -9.20 27.24
C THR A 281 24.84 -8.55 25.93
N LEU A 282 25.82 -8.07 25.13
CA LEU A 282 25.55 -7.47 23.82
C LEU A 282 24.84 -8.44 22.87
N ARG A 283 25.25 -9.72 22.85
CA ARG A 283 24.58 -10.73 22.03
C ARG A 283 23.17 -11.05 22.51
N LYS A 284 22.94 -11.10 23.83
CA LYS A 284 21.59 -11.26 24.41
C LYS A 284 20.68 -10.09 24.04
N LEU A 285 21.21 -8.86 24.08
CA LEU A 285 20.50 -7.65 23.63
C LEU A 285 20.18 -7.69 22.14
N ALA A 286 21.16 -7.98 21.29
CA ALA A 286 20.97 -8.08 19.84
C ALA A 286 19.94 -9.16 19.48
N PHE A 287 20.02 -10.34 20.12
CA PHE A 287 19.03 -11.41 19.95
C PHE A 287 17.61 -10.94 20.29
N THR A 288 17.46 -10.29 21.44
CA THR A 288 16.15 -9.81 21.94
C THR A 288 15.60 -8.72 21.02
N TYR A 289 16.43 -7.78 20.60
CA TYR A 289 16.05 -6.72 19.66
C TYR A 289 15.56 -7.30 18.34
N THR A 290 16.32 -8.21 17.72
CA THR A 290 15.91 -8.86 16.46
C THR A 290 14.61 -9.65 16.62
N ALA A 291 14.42 -10.35 17.74
CA ALA A 291 13.18 -11.07 18.01
C ALA A 291 11.96 -10.11 18.13
N LEU A 292 12.12 -8.98 18.82
CA LEU A 292 11.08 -7.95 18.92
C LEU A 292 10.78 -7.30 17.56
N LEU A 293 11.82 -7.01 16.78
CA LEU A 293 11.69 -6.46 15.44
C LEU A 293 10.91 -7.40 14.51
N TYR A 294 11.23 -8.70 14.51
CA TYR A 294 10.47 -9.70 13.75
C TYR A 294 9.04 -9.87 14.25
N ALA A 295 8.77 -9.61 15.53
CA ALA A 295 7.42 -9.66 16.06
C ALA A 295 6.60 -8.48 15.54
N VAL A 296 7.19 -7.27 15.53
CA VAL A 296 6.58 -6.09 14.93
C VAL A 296 6.33 -6.31 13.44
N LEU A 297 7.29 -6.86 12.69
CA LEU A 297 7.11 -7.19 11.27
C LEU A 297 5.97 -8.19 11.08
N GLY A 298 5.95 -9.29 11.83
CA GLY A 298 4.89 -10.30 11.73
C GLY A 298 3.50 -9.73 12.02
N LEU A 299 3.36 -8.93 13.08
CA LEU A 299 2.10 -8.25 13.40
C LEU A 299 1.69 -7.26 12.31
N LEU A 300 2.63 -6.50 11.77
CA LEU A 300 2.37 -5.56 10.69
C LEU A 300 1.92 -6.31 9.43
N LEU A 301 2.60 -7.38 9.04
CA LEU A 301 2.20 -8.20 7.88
C LEU A 301 0.85 -8.89 8.08
N ALA A 302 0.52 -9.33 9.30
CA ALA A 302 -0.80 -9.84 9.64
C ALA A 302 -1.86 -8.75 9.47
N TYR A 303 -1.60 -7.55 10.03
CA TYR A 303 -2.48 -6.40 9.88
C TYR A 303 -2.67 -6.03 8.41
N TRP A 304 -1.63 -6.20 7.58
CA TRP A 304 -1.61 -5.99 6.13
C TRP A 304 -2.19 -7.15 5.29
N ASN A 305 -2.71 -8.22 5.92
CA ASN A 305 -3.23 -9.45 5.29
C ASN A 305 -2.21 -10.29 4.50
N PHE A 306 -0.91 -10.01 4.63
CA PHE A 306 0.12 -10.72 3.89
C PHE A 306 0.33 -12.16 4.39
N LEU A 307 -0.04 -12.49 5.64
CA LEU A 307 0.17 -13.81 6.23
C LEU A 307 -0.93 -14.84 5.91
N LEU A 308 -1.67 -14.65 4.82
CA LEU A 308 -2.80 -15.49 4.40
C LEU A 308 -2.54 -16.12 3.02
N PRO A 309 -1.61 -17.09 2.91
CA PRO A 309 -1.11 -17.57 1.61
C PRO A 309 -2.16 -18.31 0.75
N VAL A 310 -3.23 -18.82 1.36
CA VAL A 310 -4.27 -19.64 0.70
C VAL A 310 -5.59 -18.87 0.53
N LYS A 311 -5.68 -17.63 1.01
CA LYS A 311 -6.85 -16.78 0.76
C LYS A 311 -6.55 -15.92 -0.47
N GLY A 312 -7.12 -16.34 -1.60
CA GLY A 312 -7.34 -15.50 -2.77
C GLY A 312 -8.43 -14.50 -2.47
#